data_AF-A0A1J4V034-F1
#
_entry.id   AF-A0A1J4V034-F1
#
_cell.length_a   1.000
_cell.length_b   1.000
_cell.length_c   1.000
_cell.angle_alpha   90.00
_cell.angle_beta   90.00
_cell.angle_gamma   90.00
#
_symmetry.space_group_name_H-M   'P 1'
#
loop_
_entity.id
_entity.type
_entity.pdbx_description
1 polymer ?
#
loop_
_entity_poly.entity_id
_entity_poly.type
_entity_poly.pdbx_seq_one_letter_code
_entity_poly.pdbx_strand_id
1 'polypeptide(L)'
;MVFMNMFNFEKQQNSNPQHPPFRYNEEMEKRVRLSVDEVRAQLMITGNRFEEALEKQQAGDNYDEEYLADYQENLIAWIADLDGALGRNHEEVLNEVKRRLFILSEVLEEGIN
;
A
#
# COMPACT_ATOMS: atom_id res chain seq x y z
N MET A 1 -7.31 42.97 -12.62
CA MET A 1 -8.35 41.95 -12.34
C MET A 1 -7.66 40.60 -12.18
N VAL A 2 -7.87 39.99 -11.01
CA VAL A 2 -7.92 38.54 -10.70
C VAL A 2 -6.69 37.63 -10.95
N PHE A 3 -6.14 37.12 -9.82
CA PHE A 3 -5.60 35.79 -9.44
C PHE A 3 -4.92 34.90 -10.53
N MET A 4 -3.84 34.14 -10.30
CA MET A 4 -3.43 33.35 -9.13
C MET A 4 -2.00 32.79 -9.32
N ASN A 5 -1.21 32.69 -8.24
CA ASN A 5 0.08 31.99 -8.17
C ASN A 5 -0.12 30.46 -8.22
N MET A 6 0.78 29.74 -8.91
CA MET A 6 1.20 28.38 -8.51
C MET A 6 2.58 28.07 -9.08
N PHE A 7 3.57 28.20 -8.19
CA PHE A 7 4.95 27.71 -8.18
C PHE A 7 5.48 26.98 -9.43
N ASN A 8 6.45 27.64 -10.09
CA ASN A 8 7.52 27.01 -10.85
C ASN A 8 8.51 26.33 -9.89
N PHE A 9 8.92 25.10 -10.15
CA PHE A 9 10.25 24.64 -9.77
C PHE A 9 10.97 24.08 -11.00
N GLU A 10 11.86 24.91 -11.52
CA GLU A 10 12.85 24.54 -12.50
C GLU A 10 13.76 23.44 -11.95
N LYS A 11 14.16 22.58 -12.89
CA LYS A 11 15.37 21.74 -12.90
C LYS A 11 16.44 22.20 -11.90
N GLN A 12 16.61 21.43 -10.83
CA GLN A 12 17.90 21.32 -10.16
C GLN A 12 18.43 19.90 -10.35
N GLN A 13 19.28 19.75 -11.37
CA GLN A 13 20.34 18.75 -11.35
C GLN A 13 21.25 19.10 -10.17
N ASN A 14 21.18 18.34 -9.08
CA ASN A 14 22.27 18.27 -8.11
C ASN A 14 22.61 16.80 -7.86
N SER A 15 23.83 16.47 -8.23
CA SER A 15 24.44 15.15 -8.26
C SER A 15 24.86 14.72 -6.86
N ASN A 16 24.20 13.67 -6.34
CA ASN A 16 24.78 12.78 -5.32
C ASN A 16 24.29 11.34 -5.58
N PRO A 17 25.17 10.30 -5.60
CA PRO A 17 24.93 9.14 -6.46
C PRO A 17 24.62 7.87 -5.67
N GLN A 18 23.39 7.63 -5.19
CA GLN A 18 23.08 6.26 -4.69
C GLN A 18 21.61 5.85 -4.50
N HIS A 19 20.64 6.42 -5.22
CA HIS A 19 19.38 5.70 -5.43
C HIS A 19 19.36 5.24 -6.88
N PRO A 20 19.48 3.93 -7.16
CA PRO A 20 19.19 3.47 -8.52
C PRO A 20 17.78 3.97 -8.88
N PRO A 21 17.56 4.52 -10.09
CA PRO A 21 16.21 4.71 -10.57
C PRO A 21 15.52 3.37 -10.39
N PHE A 22 14.35 3.33 -9.72
CA PHE A 22 13.58 2.11 -9.43
C PHE A 22 13.84 1.11 -10.56
N ARG A 23 14.79 0.19 -10.33
CA ARG A 23 15.08 -0.82 -11.33
C ARG A 23 13.83 -1.66 -11.26
N TYR A 24 13.04 -1.58 -12.31
CA TYR A 24 12.14 -2.66 -12.68
C TYR A 24 13.04 -3.90 -12.73
N ASN A 25 13.17 -4.59 -11.60
CA ASN A 25 13.85 -5.86 -11.55
C ASN A 25 12.90 -6.81 -12.27
N GLU A 26 13.35 -7.43 -13.36
CA GLU A 26 12.67 -8.55 -14.03
C GLU A 26 12.36 -9.71 -13.05
N GLU A 27 12.89 -9.70 -11.82
CA GLU A 27 12.47 -10.61 -10.75
C GLU A 27 11.06 -10.29 -10.19
N MET A 28 10.58 -9.05 -10.29
CA MET A 28 9.16 -8.72 -10.03
C MET A 28 8.23 -9.34 -11.09
N GLU A 29 8.76 -9.73 -12.24
CA GLU A 29 8.03 -10.35 -13.35
C GLU A 29 7.58 -11.80 -13.03
N LYS A 30 8.01 -12.35 -11.88
CA LYS A 30 7.51 -13.62 -11.33
C LYS A 30 6.64 -13.46 -10.08
N ARG A 31 6.14 -12.26 -9.76
CA ARG A 31 5.04 -12.18 -8.79
C ARG A 31 3.84 -12.87 -9.44
N VAL A 32 3.42 -13.99 -8.85
CA VAL A 32 2.19 -14.68 -9.25
C VAL A 32 1.06 -13.69 -9.01
N ARG A 33 0.52 -13.12 -10.10
CA ARG A 33 -0.65 -12.25 -10.01
C ARG A 33 -1.79 -13.05 -9.41
N LEU A 34 -2.34 -12.56 -8.30
CA LEU A 34 -3.47 -13.22 -7.67
C LEU A 34 -4.75 -12.86 -8.42
N SER A 35 -5.61 -13.85 -8.61
CA SER A 35 -6.99 -13.63 -9.00
C SER A 35 -7.77 -12.92 -7.88
N VAL A 36 -8.92 -12.33 -8.23
CA VAL A 36 -9.79 -11.63 -7.28
C VAL A 36 -10.28 -12.55 -6.15
N ASP A 37 -10.55 -13.82 -6.46
CA ASP A 37 -10.99 -14.78 -5.47
C ASP A 37 -9.86 -15.18 -4.51
N GLU A 38 -8.61 -15.25 -5.00
CA GLU A 38 -7.44 -15.46 -4.15
C GLU A 38 -7.20 -14.27 -3.23
N VAL A 39 -7.28 -13.03 -3.74
CA VAL A 39 -7.20 -11.83 -2.90
C VAL A 39 -8.32 -11.82 -1.86
N ARG A 40 -9.56 -12.14 -2.24
CA ARG A 40 -10.67 -12.24 -1.29
C ARG A 40 -10.41 -13.27 -0.20
N ALA A 41 -9.90 -14.45 -0.57
CA ALA A 41 -9.56 -15.50 0.38
C ALA A 41 -8.46 -15.04 1.35
N GLN A 42 -7.41 -14.36 0.84
CA GLN A 42 -6.36 -13.79 1.68
C GLN A 42 -6.92 -12.77 2.67
N LEU A 43 -7.74 -11.81 2.21
CA LEU A 43 -8.39 -10.82 3.09
C LEU A 43 -9.25 -11.46 4.19
N MET A 44 -9.94 -12.56 3.88
CA MET A 44 -10.70 -13.33 4.88
C MET A 44 -9.78 -14.01 5.89
N ILE A 45 -8.72 -14.68 5.44
CA ILE A 45 -7.78 -15.43 6.29
C ILE A 45 -7.01 -14.49 7.22
N THR A 46 -6.59 -13.33 6.72
CA THR A 46 -5.76 -12.38 7.47
C THR A 46 -6.54 -11.38 8.30
N GLY A 47 -7.87 -11.29 8.13
CA GLY A 47 -8.72 -10.26 8.76
C GLY A 47 -8.49 -10.09 10.26
N ASN A 48 -8.65 -11.17 11.04
CA ASN A 48 -8.50 -11.12 12.49
C ASN A 48 -7.07 -10.74 12.92
N ARG A 49 -6.05 -11.28 12.24
CA ARG A 49 -4.64 -10.99 12.56
C ARG A 49 -4.28 -9.54 12.24
N PHE A 50 -4.83 -9.00 11.15
CA PHE A 50 -4.68 -7.60 10.79
C PHE A 50 -5.29 -6.67 11.84
N GLU A 51 -6.52 -6.95 12.29
CA GLU A 51 -7.18 -6.17 13.35
C GLU A 51 -6.39 -6.22 14.66
N GLU A 52 -5.97 -7.42 15.10
CA GLU A 52 -5.18 -7.59 16.33
C GLU A 52 -3.84 -6.84 16.26
N ALA A 53 -3.12 -6.93 15.13
CA ALA A 53 -1.85 -6.25 14.95
C ALA A 53 -2.01 -4.71 14.94
N LEU A 54 -3.08 -4.20 14.33
CA LEU A 54 -3.38 -2.76 14.36
C LEU A 54 -3.69 -2.26 15.77
N GLU A 55 -4.50 -3.00 16.54
CA GLU A 55 -4.83 -2.62 17.93
C GLU A 55 -3.57 -2.57 18.81
N LYS A 56 -2.67 -3.54 18.66
CA LYS A 56 -1.37 -3.54 19.35
C LYS A 56 -0.50 -2.36 18.95
N GLN A 57 -0.42 -2.07 17.65
CA GLN A 57 0.35 -0.93 17.13
C GLN A 57 -0.17 0.40 17.70
N GLN A 58 -1.49 0.60 17.74
CA GLN A 58 -2.13 1.78 18.34
C GLN A 58 -1.90 1.87 19.86
N ALA A 59 -1.76 0.74 20.54
CA ALA A 59 -1.39 0.70 21.95
C ALA A 59 0.13 0.94 22.19
N GLY A 60 0.91 1.12 21.14
CA GLY A 60 2.36 1.32 21.19
C GLY A 60 3.18 0.02 21.29
N ASP A 61 2.56 -1.14 21.05
CA ASP A 61 3.25 -2.43 20.95
C ASP A 61 3.63 -2.72 19.48
N ASN A 62 4.91 -2.58 19.19
CA ASN A 62 5.47 -2.75 17.85
C ASN A 62 5.89 -4.20 17.54
N TYR A 63 5.47 -5.18 18.34
CA TYR A 63 5.85 -6.59 18.12
C TYR A 63 5.48 -7.11 16.73
N ASP A 64 4.36 -6.65 16.17
CA ASP A 64 3.82 -7.09 14.88
C ASP A 64 4.22 -6.15 13.71
N GLU A 65 5.21 -5.26 13.89
CA GLU A 65 5.63 -4.26 12.88
C GLU A 65 6.06 -4.90 11.54
N GLU A 66 6.85 -5.98 11.57
CA GLU A 66 7.28 -6.69 10.36
C GLU A 66 6.07 -7.28 9.60
N TYR A 67 5.11 -7.85 10.33
CA TYR A 67 3.88 -8.36 9.74
C TYR A 67 3.06 -7.23 9.08
N LEU A 68 2.95 -6.08 9.73
CA LEU A 68 2.23 -4.92 9.20
C LEU A 68 2.90 -4.36 7.95
N ALA A 69 4.24 -4.30 7.91
CA ALA A 69 5.00 -3.88 6.74
C ALA A 69 4.79 -4.85 5.55
N ASP A 70 4.94 -6.16 5.77
CA ASP A 70 4.68 -7.18 4.74
C ASP A 70 3.23 -7.12 4.25
N TYR A 71 2.28 -6.90 5.16
CA TYR A 71 0.88 -6.77 4.83
C TYR A 71 0.61 -5.52 3.98
N GLN A 72 1.27 -4.38 4.29
CA GLN A 72 1.21 -3.17 3.48
C GLN A 72 1.70 -3.40 2.05
N GLU A 73 2.85 -4.07 1.89
CA GLU A 73 3.40 -4.39 0.57
C GLU A 73 2.44 -5.27 -0.25
N ASN A 74 1.82 -6.27 0.39
CA ASN A 74 0.84 -7.12 -0.25
C ASN A 74 -0.40 -6.34 -0.68
N LEU A 75 -0.93 -5.44 0.15
CA LEU A 75 -2.09 -4.61 -0.21
C LEU A 75 -1.78 -3.71 -1.43
N ILE A 76 -0.60 -3.10 -1.47
CA ILE A 76 -0.16 -2.28 -2.62
C ILE A 76 -0.06 -3.13 -3.89
N ALA A 77 0.51 -4.33 -3.79
CA ALA A 77 0.60 -5.26 -4.91
C ALA A 77 -0.79 -5.68 -5.41
N TRP A 78 -1.71 -6.01 -4.51
CA TRP A 78 -3.07 -6.42 -4.89
C TRP A 78 -3.87 -5.27 -5.52
N ILE A 79 -3.66 -4.02 -5.10
CA ILE A 79 -4.26 -2.88 -5.82
C ILE A 79 -3.81 -2.89 -7.28
N ALA A 80 -2.52 -3.04 -7.56
CA ALA A 80 -2.00 -3.06 -8.92
C ALA A 80 -2.52 -4.26 -9.74
N ASP A 81 -2.72 -5.41 -9.11
CA ASP A 81 -3.28 -6.61 -9.76
C ASP A 81 -4.78 -6.48 -10.05
N LEU A 82 -5.52 -5.76 -9.20
CA LEU A 82 -6.96 -5.54 -9.32
C LEU A 82 -7.30 -4.33 -10.20
N ASP A 83 -6.37 -3.38 -10.36
CA ASP A 83 -6.58 -2.18 -11.16
C ASP A 83 -6.65 -2.54 -12.65
N GLY A 84 -7.82 -2.33 -13.26
CA GLY A 84 -8.10 -2.69 -14.65
C GLY A 84 -9.07 -3.86 -14.84
N ALA A 85 -9.53 -4.52 -13.77
CA ALA A 85 -10.56 -5.55 -13.87
C ALA A 85 -11.98 -4.96 -13.79
N LEU A 86 -12.88 -5.37 -14.71
CA LEU A 86 -14.26 -4.85 -14.80
C LEU A 86 -15.26 -5.81 -14.12
N GLY A 87 -15.93 -5.35 -13.06
CA GLY A 87 -17.08 -6.03 -12.45
C GLY A 87 -17.30 -5.69 -10.97
N ARG A 88 -18.57 -5.68 -10.48
CA ARG A 88 -18.90 -5.30 -9.09
C ARG A 88 -18.13 -6.09 -8.02
N ASN A 89 -18.00 -7.41 -8.19
CA ASN A 89 -17.26 -8.24 -7.23
C ASN A 89 -15.75 -7.88 -7.17
N HIS A 90 -15.21 -7.28 -8.22
CA HIS A 90 -13.83 -6.81 -8.26
C HIS A 90 -13.71 -5.47 -7.54
N GLU A 91 -14.67 -4.57 -7.75
CA GLU A 91 -14.75 -3.28 -7.05
C GLU A 91 -14.87 -3.47 -5.53
N GLU A 92 -15.69 -4.42 -5.07
CA GLU A 92 -15.81 -4.71 -3.63
C GLU A 92 -14.49 -5.16 -3.01
N VAL A 93 -13.77 -6.07 -3.66
CA VAL A 93 -12.48 -6.56 -3.18
C VAL A 93 -11.44 -5.44 -3.24
N LEU A 94 -11.37 -4.68 -4.34
CA LEU A 94 -10.46 -3.54 -4.48
C LEU A 94 -10.71 -2.47 -3.42
N ASN A 95 -11.97 -2.16 -3.12
CA ASN A 95 -12.34 -1.19 -2.10
C ASN A 95 -11.92 -1.67 -0.70
N GLU A 96 -12.06 -2.96 -0.40
CA GLU A 96 -11.61 -3.52 0.87
C GLU A 96 -10.08 -3.47 1.00
N VAL A 97 -9.33 -3.81 -0.07
CA VAL A 97 -7.86 -3.69 -0.08
C VAL A 97 -7.45 -2.23 0.18
N LYS A 98 -8.08 -1.27 -0.52
CA LYS A 98 -7.83 0.17 -0.33
C LYS A 98 -8.17 0.63 1.09
N ARG A 99 -9.29 0.16 1.65
CA ARG A 99 -9.70 0.50 3.02
C ARG A 99 -8.67 0.03 4.04
N ARG A 100 -8.19 -1.21 3.94
CA ARG A 100 -7.17 -1.73 4.86
C ARG A 100 -5.84 -0.98 4.74
N LEU A 101 -5.43 -0.65 3.51
CA LEU A 101 -4.21 0.13 3.27
C LEU A 101 -4.31 1.53 3.88
N PHE A 102 -5.48 2.18 3.74
CA PHE A 102 -5.75 3.49 4.32
C PHE A 102 -5.62 3.45 5.85
N ILE A 103 -6.35 2.54 6.51
CA ILE A 103 -6.31 2.40 7.99
C ILE A 103 -4.88 2.12 8.48
N LEU A 104 -4.17 1.23 7.81
CA LEU A 104 -2.79 0.92 8.15
C LEU A 104 -1.87 2.14 8.04
N SER A 105 -2.05 2.95 7.00
CA SER A 105 -1.27 4.16 6.80
C SER A 105 -1.55 5.20 7.89
N GLU A 106 -2.81 5.38 8.29
CA GLU A 106 -3.17 6.28 9.39
C GLU A 106 -2.52 5.85 10.71
N VAL A 107 -2.59 4.56 11.05
CA VAL A 107 -1.99 4.04 12.29
C VAL A 107 -0.47 4.18 12.32
N LEU A 108 0.20 3.96 11.18
CA LEU A 108 1.65 4.12 11.09
C LEU A 108 2.08 5.60 11.14
N GLU A 109 1.29 6.52 10.57
CA GLU A 109 1.55 7.97 10.66
C GLU A 109 1.31 8.53 12.07
N GLU A 110 0.28 8.05 12.78
CA GLU A 110 0.00 8.42 14.16
C GLU A 110 1.10 7.95 15.12
N GLY A 111 1.68 6.76 14.91
CA GLY A 111 2.75 6.22 15.74
C GLY A 111 4.10 6.95 15.64
N ILE A 112 4.29 7.82 14.64
CA ILE A 112 5.54 8.58 14.41
C ILE A 112 5.49 9.97 15.08
N ASN A 113 4.31 10.48 15.44
CA ASN A 113 4.10 11.82 16.04
C ASN A 113 4.01 11.81 17.56
#